data_AF-A0AAN7XDF4-F1
#
_entry.id   AF-A0AAN7XDF4-F1
#
_cell.length_a   1.000
_cell.length_b   1.000
_cell.length_c   1.000
_cell.angle_alpha   90.00
_cell.angle_beta   90.00
_cell.angle_gamma   90.00
#
_symmetry.space_group_name_H-M   'P 1'
#
loop_
_entity.id
_entity.type
_entity.pdbx_description
1 polymer ?
#
loop_
_entity_poly.entity_id
_entity_poly.type
_entity_poly.pdbx_seq_one_letter_code
_entity_poly.pdbx_strand_id
1 'polypeptide(L)'
;MSRLQDIIKSMVELYVEYSDTDGKLSKEELMTMMDKEIECSEMKEKIKSKKCEKKADRMGRDGEIDFREFSRCVSFLANSCYHKKTGKGKDCGDSSDD
;
A
#
# COMPACT_ATOMS: atom_id res chain seq x y z
N MET A 1 -19.54 15.32 -2.01
CA MET A 1 -18.28 15.85 -2.60
C MET A 1 -18.11 15.20 -3.96
N SER A 2 -17.11 15.59 -4.77
CA SER A 2 -16.85 14.84 -6.01
C SER A 2 -16.23 13.48 -5.69
N ARG A 3 -16.41 12.48 -6.56
CA ARG A 3 -15.85 11.13 -6.34
C ARG A 3 -14.35 11.14 -6.07
N LEU A 4 -13.60 12.05 -6.70
CA LEU A 4 -12.17 12.20 -6.46
C LEU A 4 -11.87 12.83 -5.10
N GLN A 5 -12.65 13.85 -4.69
CA GLN A 5 -12.53 14.44 -3.36
C GLN A 5 -12.83 13.41 -2.26
N ASP A 6 -13.83 12.56 -2.46
CA ASP A 6 -14.17 11.50 -1.50
C ASP A 6 -13.01 10.50 -1.35
N ILE A 7 -12.39 10.06 -2.46
CA ILE A 7 -11.22 9.16 -2.43
C ILE A 7 -10.04 9.80 -1.69
N ILE A 8 -9.72 11.06 -2.00
CA ILE A 8 -8.63 11.79 -1.34
C ILE A 8 -8.91 11.90 0.17
N LYS A 9 -10.14 12.24 0.54
CA LYS A 9 -10.54 12.39 1.93
C LYS A 9 -10.44 11.06 2.68
N SER A 10 -11.01 9.98 2.14
CA SER A 10 -10.93 8.66 2.76
C SER A 10 -9.49 8.16 2.91
N MET A 11 -8.62 8.47 1.94
CA MET A 11 -7.21 8.10 2.01
C MET A 11 -6.47 8.84 3.14
N VAL A 12 -6.79 10.12 3.37
CA VAL A 12 -6.23 10.89 4.50
C VAL A 12 -6.80 10.40 5.82
N GLU A 13 -8.12 10.15 5.90
CA GLU A 13 -8.79 9.66 7.10
C GLU A 13 -8.23 8.31 7.55
N LEU A 14 -8.06 7.36 6.63
CA LEU A 14 -7.43 6.06 6.92
C LEU A 14 -6.00 6.21 7.44
N TYR A 15 -5.20 7.14 6.88
CA TYR A 15 -3.86 7.35 7.40
C TYR A 15 -3.88 7.89 8.82
N VAL A 16 -4.70 8.91 9.08
CA VAL A 16 -4.80 9.57 10.39
C VAL A 16 -5.38 8.64 11.45
N GLU A 17 -6.33 7.79 11.09
CA GLU A 17 -6.96 6.83 12.00
C GLU A 17 -5.97 5.78 12.52
N TYR A 18 -5.04 5.35 11.66
CA TYR A 18 -4.08 4.30 11.99
C TYR A 18 -2.72 4.84 12.42
N SER A 19 -2.43 6.13 12.20
CA SER A 19 -1.18 6.76 12.62
C SER A 19 -1.16 7.05 14.11
N ASP A 20 0.00 6.86 14.72
CA ASP A 20 0.27 7.20 16.11
C ASP A 20 0.26 8.73 16.35
N THR A 21 0.38 9.14 17.61
CA THR A 21 0.31 10.55 18.05
C THR A 21 1.29 11.49 17.32
N ASP A 22 2.40 10.97 16.79
CA ASP A 22 3.40 11.71 16.02
C ASP A 22 3.03 11.89 14.54
N GLY A 23 1.84 11.41 14.12
CA GLY A 23 1.32 11.54 12.77
C GLY A 23 2.04 10.64 11.75
N LYS A 24 2.59 9.51 12.22
CA LYS A 24 3.31 8.52 11.42
C LYS A 24 2.78 7.13 11.69
N LEU A 25 2.95 6.24 10.71
CA LEU A 25 2.63 4.82 10.84
C LEU A 25 3.89 4.02 11.13
N SER A 26 3.84 3.10 12.07
CA SER A 26 4.78 1.99 12.14
C SER A 26 4.51 0.97 11.03
N LYS A 27 5.49 0.11 10.75
CA LYS A 27 5.31 -1.03 9.83
C LYS A 27 4.15 -1.93 10.27
N GLU A 28 3.97 -2.12 11.58
CA GLU A 28 2.94 -2.99 12.14
C GLU A 28 1.54 -2.40 11.95
N GLU A 29 1.38 -1.09 12.16
CA GLU A 29 0.12 -0.38 11.92
C GLU A 29 -0.24 -0.37 10.44
N LEU A 30 0.74 -0.16 9.55
CA LEU A 30 0.52 -0.25 8.11
C LEU A 30 0.02 -1.65 7.71
N MET A 31 0.64 -2.71 8.22
CA MET A 31 0.22 -4.09 7.93
C MET A 31 -1.17 -4.39 8.51
N THR A 32 -1.45 -3.90 9.71
CA THR A 32 -2.76 -4.05 10.37
C THR A 32 -3.87 -3.35 9.58
N MET A 33 -3.65 -2.10 9.17
CA MET A 33 -4.56 -1.36 8.31
C MET A 33 -4.79 -2.11 6.99
N MET A 34 -3.73 -2.61 6.35
CA MET A 34 -3.86 -3.37 5.12
C MET A 34 -4.66 -4.66 5.30
N ASP A 35 -4.48 -5.39 6.40
CA ASP A 35 -5.25 -6.61 6.66
C ASP A 35 -6.73 -6.34 6.98
N LYS A 36 -7.04 -5.19 7.62
CA LYS A 36 -8.41 -4.77 7.96
C LYS A 36 -9.16 -4.17 6.77
N GLU A 37 -8.56 -3.22 6.07
CA GLU A 37 -9.24 -2.40 5.06
C GLU A 37 -9.32 -3.06 3.68
N ILE A 38 -8.56 -4.14 3.46
CA ILE A 38 -8.52 -4.82 2.17
C ILE A 38 -9.25 -6.15 2.26
N GLU A 39 -10.52 -6.18 1.88
CA GLU A 39 -11.33 -7.40 1.90
C GLU A 39 -10.95 -8.41 0.80
N CYS A 40 -10.30 -7.95 -0.28
CA CYS A 40 -9.98 -8.79 -1.42
C CYS A 40 -8.82 -9.73 -1.09
N SER A 41 -9.10 -11.04 -0.99
CA SER A 41 -8.13 -12.13 -0.80
C SER A 41 -6.89 -11.99 -1.69
N GLU A 42 -7.07 -11.55 -2.94
CA GLU A 42 -5.99 -11.43 -3.90
C GLU A 42 -5.11 -10.19 -3.71
N MET A 43 -5.69 -9.09 -3.21
CA MET A 43 -4.90 -7.95 -2.76
C MET A 43 -4.16 -8.29 -1.45
N LYS A 44 -4.80 -9.06 -0.55
CA LYS A 44 -4.13 -9.62 0.63
C LYS A 44 -2.95 -10.51 0.25
N GLU A 45 -3.06 -11.37 -0.76
CA GLU A 45 -1.94 -12.20 -1.23
C GLU A 45 -0.78 -11.38 -1.78
N LYS A 46 -1.05 -10.27 -2.48
CA LYS A 46 0.01 -9.36 -2.97
C LYS A 46 0.65 -8.51 -1.88
N ILE A 47 -0.05 -8.27 -0.79
CA ILE A 47 0.47 -7.60 0.41
C ILE A 47 1.28 -8.57 1.27
N LYS A 48 0.80 -9.80 1.42
CA LYS A 48 1.53 -10.90 2.06
C LYS A 48 2.68 -11.43 1.21
N SER A 49 2.69 -11.12 -0.08
CA SER A 49 3.84 -11.37 -0.94
C SER A 49 5.04 -10.60 -0.44
N LYS A 50 6.19 -11.28 -0.37
CA LYS A 50 7.51 -10.72 0.00
C LYS A 50 7.86 -9.40 -0.70
N LYS A 51 7.18 -9.02 -1.80
CA LYS A 51 7.35 -7.73 -2.48
C LYS A 51 6.79 -6.54 -1.70
N CYS A 52 5.68 -6.69 -0.98
CA CYS A 52 5.15 -5.61 -0.14
C CYS A 52 5.97 -5.47 1.13
N GLU A 53 6.34 -6.59 1.76
CA GLU A 53 7.22 -6.63 2.93
C GLU A 53 8.59 -5.98 2.63
N LYS A 54 9.26 -6.37 1.54
CA LYS A 54 10.52 -5.74 1.09
C LYS A 54 10.37 -4.27 0.71
N LYS A 55 9.18 -3.84 0.28
CA LYS A 55 8.90 -2.44 -0.04
C LYS A 55 8.64 -1.62 1.22
N ALA A 56 7.91 -2.18 2.20
CA ALA A 56 7.74 -1.59 3.52
C ALA A 56 9.10 -1.46 4.23
N ASP A 57 9.95 -2.48 4.17
CA ASP A 57 11.34 -2.43 4.69
C ASP A 57 12.23 -1.40 3.98
N ARG A 58 11.95 -1.09 2.71
CA ARG A 58 12.66 -0.03 1.96
C ARG A 58 12.06 1.37 2.14
N MET A 59 10.83 1.46 2.65
CA MET A 59 10.14 2.72 2.90
C MET A 59 10.44 3.21 4.33
N GLY A 60 10.40 2.35 5.34
CA GLY A 60 10.74 2.75 6.72
C GLY A 60 12.25 2.74 7.00
N ARG A 61 13.04 3.63 6.40
CA ARG A 61 14.48 3.75 6.74
C ARG A 61 14.73 4.00 8.24
N ASP A 62 13.75 4.60 8.92
CA ASP A 62 13.79 4.93 10.34
C ASP A 62 12.75 4.15 11.17
N GLY A 63 12.10 3.12 10.59
CA GLY A 63 11.04 2.33 11.25
C GLY A 63 9.65 2.99 11.23
N GLU A 64 9.55 4.23 10.77
CA GLU A 64 8.31 5.00 10.63
C GLU A 64 7.97 5.23 9.16
N ILE A 65 6.68 5.41 8.88
CA ILE A 65 6.09 5.55 7.55
C ILE A 65 5.26 6.83 7.51
N ASP A 66 5.73 7.80 6.72
CA ASP A 66 5.03 9.07 6.54
C ASP A 66 3.85 8.94 5.55
N PHE A 67 3.03 10.00 5.45
CA PHE A 67 1.87 9.99 4.55
C PHE A 67 2.26 9.79 3.09
N ARG A 68 3.45 10.26 2.67
CA ARG A 68 3.94 10.15 1.30
C ARG A 68 4.30 8.70 0.97
N GLU A 69 4.92 7.99 1.90
CA GLU A 69 5.27 6.58 1.79
C GLU A 69 4.03 5.70 1.78
N PHE A 70 3.08 5.96 2.68
CA PHE A 70 1.77 5.35 2.65
C PHE A 70 1.08 5.55 1.28
N SER A 71 1.05 6.79 0.78
CA SER A 71 0.45 7.14 -0.51
C SER A 71 1.07 6.37 -1.68
N ARG A 72 2.39 6.18 -1.64
CA ARG A 72 3.12 5.40 -2.65
C ARG A 72 2.77 3.92 -2.58
N CYS A 73 2.56 3.39 -1.38
CA CYS A 73 2.13 2.01 -1.15
C CYS A 73 0.72 1.77 -1.71
N VAL A 74 -0.24 2.63 -1.39
CA VAL A 74 -1.61 2.59 -1.92
C VAL A 74 -1.61 2.70 -3.46
N SER A 75 -0.83 3.62 -4.01
CA SER A 75 -0.71 3.80 -5.47
C SER A 75 -0.16 2.56 -6.16
N PHE A 76 0.79 1.85 -5.54
CA PHE A 76 1.32 0.60 -6.07
C PHE A 76 0.24 -0.50 -6.09
N LEU A 77 -0.54 -0.63 -5.02
CA LEU A 77 -1.66 -1.58 -4.96
C LEU A 77 -2.72 -1.24 -6.01
N ALA A 78 -3.12 0.03 -6.13
CA ALA A 78 -4.06 0.50 -7.14
C ALA A 78 -3.57 0.21 -8.56
N ASN A 79 -2.30 0.46 -8.85
CA ASN A 79 -1.71 0.15 -10.16
C ASN A 79 -1.70 -1.36 -10.45
N SER A 80 -1.43 -2.18 -9.44
CA SER A 80 -1.52 -3.65 -9.54
C SER A 80 -2.93 -4.13 -9.89
N CYS A 81 -3.95 -3.49 -9.29
CA CYS A 81 -5.36 -3.75 -9.59
C CYS A 81 -5.73 -3.30 -11.01
N TYR A 82 -5.25 -2.12 -11.42
CA TYR A 82 -5.44 -1.59 -12.76
C TYR A 82 -4.85 -2.53 -13.82
N HIS A 83 -3.58 -2.91 -13.70
CA HIS A 83 -2.91 -3.79 -14.65
C HIS A 83 -3.62 -5.13 -14.81
N LYS A 84 -4.16 -5.69 -13.71
CA LYS A 84 -4.97 -6.91 -13.77
C LYS A 84 -6.28 -6.66 -14.52
N LYS A 85 -7.02 -5.61 -14.14
CA LYS A 85 -8.31 -5.27 -14.77
C LYS A 85 -8.20 -5.01 -16.27
N THR A 86 -7.08 -4.47 -16.73
CA THR A 86 -6.87 -4.14 -18.14
C THR A 86 -6.03 -5.17 -18.91
N GLY A 87 -5.60 -6.26 -18.26
CA GLY A 87 -4.71 -7.25 -18.88
C GLY A 87 -3.36 -6.71 -19.35
N LYS A 88 -2.95 -5.51 -18.87
CA LYS A 88 -1.69 -4.84 -19.24
C LYS A 88 -0.56 -5.11 -18.23
N GLY A 89 -0.73 -6.10 -17.37
CA GLY A 89 0.34 -6.55 -16.50
C GLY A 89 1.39 -7.27 -17.33
N LYS A 90 2.54 -6.64 -17.56
CA LYS A 90 3.76 -7.40 -17.80
C LYS A 90 3.89 -8.29 -16.57
N ASP A 91 3.87 -9.61 -16.77
CA ASP A 91 4.29 -10.56 -15.74
C ASP A 91 5.49 -9.95 -15.04
N CYS A 92 5.51 -9.96 -13.71
CA CYS A 92 6.77 -9.73 -13.02
C CYS A 92 7.64 -10.97 -13.26
N GLY A 93 8.00 -11.20 -14.52
CA GLY A 93 8.98 -12.16 -14.96
C GLY A 93 10.26 -11.81 -14.25
N ASP A 94 10.68 -12.77 -13.45
CA ASP A 94 12.05 -13.00 -13.04
C ASP A 94 13.01 -12.43 -14.09
N SER A 95 13.73 -11.38 -13.72
CA SER A 95 14.99 -11.04 -14.36
C SER A 95 16.04 -11.49 -13.37
N SER A 96 16.33 -12.78 -13.40
CA SER A 96 17.69 -13.26 -13.15
C SER A 96 18.59 -12.55 -14.17
N ASP A 97 19.44 -11.65 -13.69
CA ASP A 97 20.58 -11.13 -14.43
C ASP A 97 21.81 -11.33 -13.51
N ASP A 98 22.57 -12.36 -13.89
CA ASP A 98 23.95 -12.78 -13.57
C ASP A 98 24.58 -12.55 -12.17
#